data_AF-A0A0F9ZKC6-F1
#
_entry.id   AF-A0A0F9ZKC6-F1
#
_cell.length_a   1.000
_cell.length_b   1.000
_cell.length_c   1.000
_cell.angle_alpha   90.00
_cell.angle_beta   90.00
_cell.angle_gamma   90.00
#
_symmetry.space_group_name_H-M   'P 1'
#
loop_
_entity.id
_entity.type
_entity.pdbx_description
1 polymer ?
#
loop_
_entity_poly.entity_id
_entity_poly.type
_entity_poly.pdbx_seq_one_letter_code
_entity_poly.pdbx_strand_id
1 'polypeptide(L)'
;MADTEEKVATTPQDTSREGSIYPGQQIPQTAEKSHAKNELVDYFTQDVRTTLFVELQLLLITFCTGIQDATTFPDYHCFASNQTGNTIFLCLAVIIPKLNGDMFYTSSIATGLGVFLGAGWLTGQIGHIVGPRKRWWLILCNLIQTGLVFAATGVQYRYGVEGHGPKALTVITLLAFAAGSQVVQSRSLAATEISTAMATAAWVDLMIDRRLFVLDNRPRTRRVAFLLALVAGGFIGALLYRTAGSAAALAVSGAGKALASVLYIFSGGEKKKVNTSEV
;
A
#
# COMPACT_ATOMS: atom_id res chain seq x y z
N MET A 1 18.16 -29.17 80.90
CA MET A 1 17.74 -27.79 80.55
C MET A 1 16.53 -27.95 79.65
N ALA A 2 15.35 -28.12 80.24
CA ALA A 2 14.51 -27.04 80.78
C ALA A 2 13.96 -26.25 79.58
N ASP A 3 12.69 -26.42 79.18
CA ASP A 3 11.45 -25.94 79.83
C ASP A 3 10.77 -25.14 78.68
N THR A 4 9.48 -25.16 78.34
CA THR A 4 8.25 -25.54 79.03
C THR A 4 7.16 -25.78 77.97
N GLU A 5 6.19 -26.60 78.33
CA GLU A 5 4.82 -26.72 77.81
C GLU A 5 4.16 -25.34 77.53
N GLU A 6 3.20 -25.22 76.62
CA GLU A 6 1.79 -25.23 77.05
C GLU A 6 0.79 -25.71 75.99
N LYS A 7 -0.20 -26.44 76.51
CA LYS A 7 -1.26 -27.21 75.85
C LYS A 7 -2.52 -26.36 75.62
N VAL A 8 -3.12 -26.54 74.44
CA VAL A 8 -4.52 -26.98 74.21
C VAL A 8 -5.65 -26.37 75.04
N ALA A 9 -6.63 -25.78 74.34
CA ALA A 9 -8.06 -25.80 74.66
C ALA A 9 -8.83 -25.45 73.36
N THR A 10 -9.98 -25.98 72.95
CA THR A 10 -10.95 -27.00 73.40
C THR A 10 -11.94 -27.21 72.23
N THR A 11 -12.42 -28.43 72.03
CA THR A 11 -13.42 -28.94 71.06
C THR A 11 -14.87 -28.46 71.37
N PRO A 12 -15.97 -28.97 70.74
CA PRO A 12 -16.47 -29.02 69.34
C PRO A 12 -17.92 -28.43 69.18
N GLN A 13 -18.51 -28.54 67.96
CA GLN A 13 -19.97 -28.51 67.65
C GLN A 13 -20.69 -27.13 67.76
N ASP A 14 -21.67 -26.71 66.96
CA ASP A 14 -22.59 -27.33 65.99
C ASP A 14 -23.29 -26.19 65.19
N THR A 15 -24.10 -26.57 64.19
CA THR A 15 -25.27 -25.90 63.60
C THR A 15 -25.21 -25.49 62.12
N SER A 16 -25.80 -26.38 61.33
CA SER A 16 -26.50 -26.16 60.07
C SER A 16 -27.32 -24.87 60.00
N ARG A 17 -27.25 -24.14 58.87
CA ARG A 17 -28.42 -23.61 58.14
C ARG A 17 -28.05 -22.97 56.79
N GLU A 18 -28.70 -23.53 55.77
CA GLU A 18 -29.12 -23.01 54.46
C GLU A 18 -28.77 -21.58 54.04
N GLY A 19 -28.35 -21.47 52.77
CA GLY A 19 -28.97 -20.50 51.86
C GLY A 19 -28.09 -19.33 51.38
N SER A 20 -27.46 -19.47 50.22
CA SER A 20 -27.70 -18.56 49.08
C SER A 20 -26.87 -19.02 47.88
N ILE A 21 -27.55 -19.71 46.97
CA ILE A 21 -27.17 -19.77 45.57
C ILE A 21 -27.27 -18.34 45.05
N TYR A 22 -26.15 -17.70 44.70
CA TYR A 22 -26.18 -16.53 43.84
C TYR A 22 -26.07 -17.01 42.38
N PRO A 23 -27.16 -16.95 41.59
CA PRO A 23 -27.08 -17.15 40.16
C PRO A 23 -26.59 -15.85 39.50
N GLY A 24 -25.58 -15.96 38.65
CA GLY A 24 -25.32 -14.95 37.63
C GLY A 24 -24.29 -13.87 38.02
N GLN A 25 -23.02 -14.26 38.11
CA GLN A 25 -21.96 -13.32 37.77
C GLN A 25 -21.86 -13.28 36.24
N GLN A 26 -22.79 -12.54 35.62
CA GLN A 26 -22.59 -12.07 34.25
C GLN A 26 -21.35 -11.19 34.28
N ILE A 27 -20.26 -11.68 33.68
CA ILE A 27 -19.17 -10.80 33.23
C ILE A 27 -19.87 -9.68 32.46
N PRO A 28 -19.71 -8.40 32.83
CA PRO A 28 -20.38 -7.33 32.12
C PRO A 28 -19.91 -7.37 30.67
N GLN A 29 -20.79 -7.73 29.75
CA GLN A 29 -20.54 -7.75 28.30
C GLN A 29 -19.96 -6.41 27.80
N THR A 30 -20.16 -5.34 28.57
CA THR A 30 -19.59 -4.00 28.39
C THR A 30 -18.06 -3.96 28.55
N ALA A 31 -17.48 -4.73 29.48
CA ALA A 31 -16.04 -4.77 29.70
C ALA A 31 -15.30 -5.52 28.57
N GLU A 32 -15.87 -6.65 28.12
CA GLU A 32 -15.32 -7.46 27.04
C GLU A 32 -15.37 -6.73 25.68
N LYS A 33 -16.48 -6.02 25.39
CA LYS A 33 -16.60 -5.16 24.20
C LYS A 33 -15.65 -3.95 24.23
N SER A 34 -15.37 -3.40 25.41
CA SER A 34 -14.42 -2.28 25.57
C SER A 34 -12.99 -2.73 25.30
N HIS A 35 -12.59 -3.88 25.84
CA HIS A 35 -11.27 -4.46 25.64
C HIS A 35 -11.01 -4.80 24.16
N ALA A 36 -11.97 -5.47 23.50
CA ALA A 36 -11.88 -5.82 22.09
C ALA A 36 -11.81 -4.58 21.17
N LYS A 37 -12.53 -3.49 21.49
CA LYS A 37 -12.44 -2.23 20.74
C LYS A 37 -11.06 -1.59 20.88
N ASN A 38 -10.47 -1.60 22.07
CA ASN A 38 -9.15 -1.04 22.30
C ASN A 38 -8.06 -1.86 21.59
N GLU A 39 -8.18 -3.20 21.56
CA GLU A 39 -7.27 -4.08 20.82
C GLU A 39 -7.31 -3.84 19.31
N LEU A 40 -8.50 -3.64 18.73
CA LEU A 40 -8.63 -3.32 17.30
C LEU A 40 -8.06 -1.95 16.95
N VAL A 41 -8.35 -0.93 17.77
CA VAL A 41 -7.79 0.42 17.58
C VAL A 41 -6.27 0.39 17.68
N ASP A 42 -5.73 -0.32 18.67
CA ASP A 42 -4.29 -0.50 18.84
C ASP A 42 -3.68 -1.23 17.65
N TYR A 43 -4.33 -2.29 17.16
CA TYR A 43 -3.89 -3.01 15.98
C TYR A 43 -3.79 -2.07 14.76
N PHE A 44 -4.85 -1.34 14.42
CA PHE A 44 -4.85 -0.46 13.25
C PHE A 44 -3.94 0.77 13.37
N THR A 45 -3.58 1.16 14.60
CA THR A 45 -2.68 2.30 14.89
C THR A 45 -1.20 1.89 14.99
N GLN A 46 -0.89 0.60 14.86
CA GLN A 46 0.50 0.13 14.77
C GLN A 46 1.16 0.54 13.45
N ASP A 47 2.45 0.81 13.52
CA ASP A 47 3.27 1.01 12.33
C ASP A 47 3.57 -0.35 11.68
N VAL A 48 3.39 -0.44 10.37
CA VAL A 48 3.62 -1.67 9.62
C VAL A 48 5.12 -1.90 9.46
N ARG A 49 5.58 -3.12 9.79
CA ARG A 49 6.96 -3.54 9.58
C ARG A 49 7.13 -4.08 8.15
N THR A 50 8.26 -3.73 7.53
CA THR A 50 8.70 -4.25 6.23
C THR A 50 9.09 -5.72 6.32
N THR A 51 8.09 -6.60 6.24
CA THR A 51 8.27 -8.06 6.19
C THR A 51 8.26 -8.54 4.74
N LEU A 52 8.65 -9.81 4.50
CA LEU A 52 8.52 -10.43 3.17
C LEU A 52 7.08 -10.33 2.64
N PHE A 53 6.09 -10.39 3.53
CA PHE A 53 4.69 -10.25 3.15
C PHE A 53 4.37 -8.86 2.58
N VAL A 54 4.89 -7.78 3.19
CA VAL A 54 4.75 -6.41 2.66
C VAL A 54 5.56 -6.25 1.37
N GLU A 55 6.74 -6.87 1.27
CA GLU A 55 7.51 -6.89 0.01
C GLU A 55 6.69 -7.51 -1.13
N LEU A 56 6.04 -8.66 -0.91
CA LEU A 56 5.17 -9.31 -1.89
C LEU A 56 3.98 -8.43 -2.29
N GLN A 57 3.38 -7.69 -1.34
CA GLN A 57 2.32 -6.72 -1.65
C GLN A 57 2.83 -5.59 -2.56
N LEU A 58 4.01 -5.03 -2.25
CA LEU A 58 4.61 -3.98 -3.08
C LEU A 58 4.98 -4.52 -4.47
N LEU A 59 5.41 -5.77 -4.59
CA LEU A 59 5.66 -6.43 -5.88
C LEU A 59 4.36 -6.65 -6.67
N LEU A 60 3.28 -7.08 -6.03
CA LEU A 60 1.97 -7.18 -6.67
C LEU A 60 1.48 -5.82 -7.18
N ILE A 61 1.65 -4.77 -6.37
CA ILE A 61 1.33 -3.39 -6.77
C ILE A 61 2.21 -2.94 -7.94
N THR A 62 3.50 -3.27 -7.93
CA THR A 62 4.44 -2.98 -9.04
C THR A 62 4.00 -3.68 -10.34
N PHE A 63 3.59 -4.94 -10.25
CA PHE A 63 3.04 -5.68 -11.37
C PHE A 63 1.78 -4.99 -11.93
N CYS A 64 0.88 -4.53 -11.06
CA CYS A 64 -0.31 -3.76 -11.45
C CYS A 64 0.05 -2.43 -12.12
N THR A 65 1.12 -1.76 -11.67
CA THR A 65 1.64 -0.54 -12.31
C THR A 65 2.18 -0.82 -13.71
N GLY A 66 2.90 -1.92 -13.90
CA GLY A 66 3.32 -2.36 -15.24
C GLY A 66 2.14 -2.56 -16.19
N ILE A 67 1.05 -3.16 -15.71
CA ILE A 67 -0.18 -3.30 -16.49
C ILE A 67 -0.75 -1.94 -16.91
N GLN A 68 -0.83 -0.98 -15.98
CA GLN A 68 -1.40 0.35 -16.23
C GLN A 68 -0.54 1.17 -17.21
N ASP A 69 0.79 1.12 -17.09
CA ASP A 69 1.66 1.86 -18.00
C ASP A 69 1.63 1.27 -19.42
N ALA A 70 1.44 -0.04 -19.56
CA ALA A 70 1.28 -0.71 -20.85
C ALA A 70 -0.04 -0.36 -21.57
N THR A 71 -1.04 0.17 -20.86
CA THR A 71 -2.32 0.61 -21.44
C THR A 71 -2.38 2.12 -21.64
N THR A 72 -1.90 2.88 -20.65
CA THR A 72 -2.00 4.35 -20.67
C THR A 72 -1.14 5.00 -21.74
N PHE A 73 0.03 4.44 -22.05
CA PHE A 73 0.88 5.03 -23.09
C PHE A 73 0.28 4.89 -24.50
N PRO A 74 -0.16 3.70 -24.97
CA PRO A 74 -0.87 3.58 -26.23
C PRO A 74 -2.14 4.44 -26.33
N ASP A 75 -2.89 4.56 -25.24
CA ASP A 75 -4.16 5.28 -25.26
C ASP A 75 -3.98 6.80 -25.22
N TYR A 76 -3.04 7.30 -24.42
CA TYR A 76 -2.97 8.71 -24.04
C TYR A 76 -1.65 9.39 -24.36
N HIS A 77 -0.69 8.65 -24.92
CA HIS A 77 0.68 9.09 -25.18
C HIS A 77 1.36 9.65 -23.92
N CYS A 78 0.98 9.13 -22.75
CA CYS A 78 1.38 9.60 -21.44
C CYS A 78 1.43 8.41 -20.48
N PHE A 79 2.49 8.30 -19.71
CA PHE A 79 2.55 7.30 -18.63
C PHE A 79 1.88 7.85 -17.37
N ALA A 80 1.03 7.05 -16.73
CA ALA A 80 0.44 7.45 -15.46
C ALA A 80 1.47 7.41 -14.31
N SER A 81 2.43 6.49 -14.35
CA SER A 81 3.40 6.29 -13.26
C SER A 81 4.83 6.75 -13.58
N ASN A 82 5.25 6.72 -14.84
CA ASN A 82 6.61 7.06 -15.26
C ASN A 82 6.78 8.54 -15.65
N GLN A 83 7.14 9.37 -14.68
CA GLN A 83 7.19 10.83 -14.86
C GLN A 83 8.46 11.37 -15.54
N THR A 84 9.57 10.62 -15.58
CA THR A 84 10.83 11.12 -16.20
C THR A 84 10.64 11.47 -17.66
N GLY A 85 9.96 10.61 -18.44
CA GLY A 85 9.65 10.87 -19.85
C GLY A 85 8.64 12.01 -20.02
N ASN A 86 7.58 12.01 -19.20
CA ASN A 86 6.55 13.06 -19.22
C ASN A 86 7.15 14.45 -18.98
N THR A 87 8.14 14.60 -18.09
CA THR A 87 8.83 15.88 -17.87
C THR A 87 9.49 16.38 -19.15
N ILE A 88 10.22 15.52 -19.88
CA ILE A 88 10.86 15.91 -21.14
C ILE A 88 9.82 16.21 -22.22
N PHE A 89 8.76 15.41 -22.32
CA PHE A 89 7.68 15.68 -23.27
C PHE A 89 6.99 17.02 -22.98
N LEU A 90 6.84 17.41 -21.71
CA LEU A 90 6.31 18.72 -21.35
C LEU A 90 7.24 19.86 -21.80
N CYS A 91 8.56 19.72 -21.62
CA CYS A 91 9.51 20.69 -22.13
C CYS A 91 9.43 20.83 -23.66
N LEU A 92 9.35 19.70 -24.38
CA LEU A 92 9.20 19.69 -25.84
C LEU A 92 7.87 20.31 -26.27
N ALA A 93 6.78 20.05 -25.54
CA ALA A 93 5.47 20.62 -25.82
C ALA A 93 5.46 22.16 -25.74
N VAL A 94 6.21 22.73 -24.78
CA VAL A 94 6.32 24.17 -24.59
C VAL A 94 7.14 24.83 -25.69
N ILE A 95 8.27 24.23 -26.08
CA ILE A 95 9.20 24.82 -27.06
C ILE A 95 8.80 24.51 -28.50
N ILE A 96 8.18 23.36 -28.75
CA ILE A 96 7.83 22.85 -30.09
C ILE A 96 6.34 22.47 -30.12
N PRO A 97 5.41 23.44 -30.07
CA PRO A 97 3.96 23.17 -29.96
C PRO A 97 3.39 22.32 -31.10
N LYS A 98 4.03 22.35 -32.28
CA LYS A 98 3.66 21.54 -33.45
C LYS A 98 3.72 20.02 -33.23
N LEU A 99 4.39 19.55 -32.16
CA LEU A 99 4.43 18.12 -31.82
C LEU A 99 3.17 17.64 -31.07
N ASN A 100 2.37 18.58 -30.55
CA ASN A 100 1.13 18.27 -29.85
C ASN A 100 0.07 17.74 -30.83
N GLY A 101 -0.45 16.55 -30.55
CA GLY A 101 -1.40 15.85 -31.41
C GLY A 101 -0.77 14.81 -32.34
N ASP A 102 0.53 14.94 -32.62
CA ASP A 102 1.29 13.99 -33.46
C ASP A 102 2.04 12.97 -32.60
N MET A 103 2.99 13.44 -31.78
CA MET A 103 3.82 12.55 -30.96
C MET A 103 3.26 12.37 -29.55
N PHE A 104 2.60 13.39 -29.02
CA PHE A 104 2.05 13.37 -27.66
C PHE A 104 0.91 14.36 -27.49
N TYR A 105 0.12 14.20 -26.43
CA TYR A 105 -0.91 15.15 -26.04
C TYR A 105 -0.42 15.99 -24.85
N THR A 106 -0.19 17.28 -25.07
CA THR A 106 0.33 18.20 -24.05
C THR A 106 -0.55 18.23 -22.80
N SER A 107 -1.87 18.20 -22.97
CA SER A 107 -2.83 18.19 -21.86
C SER A 107 -2.70 16.91 -21.02
N SER A 108 -2.63 15.74 -21.66
CA SER A 108 -2.41 14.44 -21.02
C SER A 108 -1.11 14.41 -20.20
N ILE A 109 -0.01 14.93 -20.76
CA ILE A 109 1.28 14.98 -20.08
C ILE A 109 1.26 15.96 -18.90
N ALA A 110 0.78 17.18 -19.12
CA ALA A 110 0.75 18.21 -18.09
C ALA A 110 -0.14 17.79 -16.92
N THR A 111 -1.32 17.22 -17.22
CA THR A 111 -2.22 16.66 -16.21
C THR A 111 -1.59 15.47 -15.50
N GLY A 112 -1.02 14.51 -16.23
CA GLY A 112 -0.36 13.34 -15.65
C GLY A 112 0.76 13.72 -14.67
N LEU A 113 1.68 14.58 -15.10
CA LEU A 113 2.79 15.05 -14.26
C LEU A 113 2.32 15.89 -13.07
N GLY A 114 1.45 16.88 -13.32
CA GLY A 114 0.95 17.77 -12.27
C GLY A 114 0.15 17.03 -11.20
N VAL A 115 -0.76 16.15 -11.61
CA VAL A 115 -1.58 15.37 -10.68
C VAL A 115 -0.75 14.33 -9.94
N PHE A 116 0.20 13.66 -10.58
CA PHE A 116 1.12 12.73 -9.91
C PHE A 116 1.90 13.44 -8.80
N LEU A 117 2.50 14.59 -9.10
CA LEU A 117 3.27 15.37 -8.12
C LEU A 117 2.38 15.91 -7.01
N GLY A 118 1.19 16.42 -7.35
CA GLY A 118 0.20 16.91 -6.39
C GLY A 118 -0.28 15.82 -5.43
N ALA A 119 -0.58 14.63 -5.95
CA ALA A 119 -0.99 13.48 -5.14
C ALA A 119 0.13 12.96 -4.23
N GLY A 120 1.36 12.92 -4.74
CA GLY A 120 2.54 12.59 -3.96
C GLY A 120 2.78 13.59 -2.83
N TRP A 121 2.73 14.90 -3.14
CA TRP A 121 2.84 15.96 -2.15
C TRP A 121 1.75 15.84 -1.07
N LEU A 122 0.48 15.73 -1.48
CA LEU A 122 -0.66 15.62 -0.55
C LEU A 122 -0.52 14.40 0.38
N THR A 123 -0.25 13.23 -0.20
CA THR A 123 -0.09 11.97 0.57
C THR A 123 1.09 12.07 1.52
N GLY A 124 2.21 12.67 1.08
CA GLY A 124 3.40 12.85 1.91
C GLY A 124 3.19 13.80 3.07
N GLN A 125 2.58 14.97 2.83
CA GLN A 125 2.31 15.96 3.88
C GLN A 125 1.33 15.44 4.92
N ILE A 126 0.23 14.82 4.49
CA ILE A 126 -0.72 14.20 5.43
C ILE A 126 -0.03 13.04 6.18
N GLY A 127 0.80 12.27 5.49
CA GLY A 127 1.61 11.20 6.08
C GLY A 127 2.50 11.70 7.24
N HIS A 128 3.11 12.87 7.15
CA HIS A 128 3.91 13.44 8.25
C HIS A 128 3.09 13.76 9.51
N ILE A 129 1.81 14.10 9.35
CA ILE A 129 0.90 14.43 10.46
C ILE A 129 0.32 13.16 11.08
N VAL A 130 -0.11 12.23 10.23
CA VAL A 130 -0.84 11.01 10.63
C VAL A 130 0.10 9.89 11.10
N GLY A 131 1.31 9.83 10.55
CA GLY A 131 2.21 8.70 10.66
C GLY A 131 2.16 7.87 9.37
N PRO A 132 3.19 7.96 8.50
CA PRO A 132 3.10 7.45 7.13
C PRO A 132 3.15 5.92 7.03
N ARG A 133 3.45 5.23 8.16
CA ARG A 133 3.52 3.77 8.27
C ARG A 133 2.35 3.18 9.05
N LYS A 134 1.41 3.99 9.54
CA LYS A 134 0.24 3.52 10.30
C LYS A 134 -0.60 2.58 9.43
N ARG A 135 -0.97 1.42 9.96
CA ARG A 135 -1.70 0.40 9.19
C ARG A 135 -3.00 0.95 8.61
N TRP A 136 -3.79 1.67 9.40
CA TRP A 136 -5.03 2.28 8.91
C TRP A 136 -4.79 3.28 7.77
N TRP A 137 -3.71 4.07 7.85
CA TRP A 137 -3.36 5.06 6.82
C TRP A 137 -2.98 4.35 5.52
N LEU A 138 -2.14 3.32 5.60
CA LEU A 138 -1.73 2.53 4.45
C LEU A 138 -2.93 1.85 3.76
N ILE A 139 -3.84 1.27 4.55
CA ILE A 139 -5.07 0.66 4.04
C ILE A 139 -5.96 1.72 3.38
N LEU A 140 -6.19 2.85 4.04
CA LEU A 140 -7.03 3.92 3.51
C LEU A 140 -6.50 4.44 2.17
N CYS A 141 -5.21 4.75 2.09
CA CYS A 141 -4.61 5.21 0.84
C CYS A 141 -4.68 4.14 -0.25
N ASN A 142 -4.41 2.86 0.07
CA ASN A 142 -4.55 1.78 -0.90
C ASN A 142 -6.00 1.58 -1.39
N LEU A 143 -7.00 1.73 -0.52
CA LEU A 143 -8.41 1.67 -0.88
C LEU A 143 -8.81 2.84 -1.79
N ILE A 144 -8.40 4.07 -1.47
CA ILE A 144 -8.64 5.24 -2.32
C ILE A 144 -8.01 5.01 -3.70
N GLN A 145 -6.73 4.62 -3.75
CA GLN A 145 -6.02 4.35 -5.01
C GLN A 145 -6.71 3.25 -5.84
N THR A 146 -7.17 2.17 -5.19
CA THR A 146 -7.92 1.10 -5.85
C THR A 146 -9.24 1.61 -6.41
N GLY A 147 -9.97 2.41 -5.64
CA GLY A 147 -11.21 3.04 -6.07
C GLY A 147 -11.01 3.94 -7.29
N LEU A 148 -9.93 4.72 -7.33
CA LEU A 148 -9.58 5.57 -8.47
C LEU A 148 -9.27 4.75 -9.74
N VAL A 149 -8.58 3.60 -9.61
CA VAL A 149 -8.31 2.70 -10.75
C VAL A 149 -9.61 2.06 -11.28
N PHE A 150 -10.52 1.64 -10.39
CA PHE A 150 -11.83 1.16 -10.81
C PHE A 150 -12.72 2.26 -11.41
N ALA A 151 -12.63 3.50 -10.91
CA ALA A 151 -13.33 4.64 -11.50
C ALA A 151 -12.81 4.91 -12.92
N ALA A 152 -11.49 4.89 -13.14
CA ALA A 152 -10.88 5.02 -14.46
C ALA A 152 -11.35 3.90 -15.41
N THR A 153 -11.39 2.66 -14.91
CA THR A 153 -11.93 1.50 -15.62
C THR A 153 -13.40 1.71 -16.01
N GLY A 154 -14.23 2.19 -15.09
CA GLY A 154 -15.64 2.47 -15.33
C GLY A 154 -15.87 3.57 -16.38
N VAL A 155 -15.03 4.61 -16.38
CA VAL A 155 -15.05 5.66 -17.42
C VAL A 155 -14.76 5.06 -18.78
N GLN A 156 -13.71 4.22 -18.90
CA GLN A 156 -13.39 3.58 -20.18
C GLN A 156 -14.48 2.60 -20.65
N TYR A 157 -15.08 1.81 -19.76
CA TYR A 157 -16.19 0.93 -20.16
C TYR A 157 -17.44 1.69 -20.59
N ARG A 158 -17.75 2.81 -19.93
CA ARG A 158 -18.98 3.56 -20.19
C ARG A 158 -18.89 4.43 -21.45
N TYR A 159 -17.71 4.98 -21.73
CA TYR A 159 -17.53 5.99 -22.78
C TYR A 159 -16.54 5.60 -23.86
N GLY A 160 -15.87 4.45 -23.74
CA GLY A 160 -14.78 4.05 -24.63
C GLY A 160 -13.45 4.70 -24.27
N VAL A 161 -12.42 4.35 -25.05
CA VAL A 161 -11.08 4.95 -24.96
C VAL A 161 -10.98 6.06 -26.00
N GLU A 162 -10.80 7.29 -25.53
CA GLU A 162 -10.52 8.46 -26.36
C GLU A 162 -9.09 8.94 -26.07
N GLY A 163 -8.29 9.25 -27.09
CA GLY A 163 -6.88 9.61 -26.87
C GLY A 163 -6.67 11.01 -26.27
N HIS A 164 -7.64 11.90 -26.42
CA HIS A 164 -7.58 13.28 -25.92
C HIS A 164 -8.96 13.79 -25.49
N GLY A 165 -8.98 14.90 -24.76
CA GLY A 165 -10.21 15.56 -24.30
C GLY A 165 -10.59 15.22 -22.85
N PRO A 166 -11.76 15.69 -22.38
CA PRO A 166 -12.11 15.64 -20.96
C PRO A 166 -12.12 14.23 -20.35
N LYS A 167 -12.54 13.23 -21.13
CA LYS A 167 -12.61 11.83 -20.66
C LYS A 167 -11.22 11.22 -20.50
N ALA A 168 -10.34 11.44 -21.48
CA ALA A 168 -8.93 11.07 -21.41
C ALA A 168 -8.26 11.69 -20.18
N LEU A 169 -8.44 13.01 -19.98
CA LEU A 169 -7.90 13.73 -18.83
C LEU A 169 -8.47 13.22 -17.50
N THR A 170 -9.74 12.80 -17.46
CA THR A 170 -10.34 12.17 -16.28
C THR A 170 -9.63 10.87 -15.94
N VAL A 171 -9.46 9.96 -16.92
CA VAL A 171 -8.74 8.69 -16.72
C VAL A 171 -7.31 8.93 -16.25
N ILE A 172 -6.58 9.83 -16.91
CA ILE A 172 -5.20 10.16 -16.55
C ILE A 172 -5.13 10.75 -15.14
N THR A 173 -6.04 11.66 -14.78
CA THR A 173 -6.08 12.26 -13.44
C THR A 173 -6.26 11.18 -12.37
N LEU A 174 -7.21 10.27 -12.56
CA LEU A 174 -7.48 9.19 -11.61
C LEU A 174 -6.26 8.26 -11.45
N LEU A 175 -5.65 7.84 -12.56
CA LEU A 175 -4.50 6.93 -12.55
C LEU A 175 -3.23 7.60 -12.04
N ALA A 176 -2.94 8.83 -12.46
CA ALA A 176 -1.78 9.60 -12.02
C ALA A 176 -1.86 9.93 -10.53
N PHE A 177 -3.05 10.26 -10.00
CA PHE A 177 -3.23 10.47 -8.57
C PHE A 177 -2.95 9.18 -7.80
N ALA A 178 -3.50 8.06 -8.27
CA ALA A 178 -3.29 6.76 -7.65
C ALA A 178 -1.80 6.38 -7.63
N ALA A 179 -1.10 6.56 -8.74
CA ALA A 179 0.33 6.28 -8.89
C ALA A 179 1.21 7.20 -8.01
N GLY A 180 0.95 8.51 -8.01
CA GLY A 180 1.72 9.47 -7.21
C GLY A 180 1.63 9.20 -5.72
N SER A 181 0.41 8.95 -5.22
CA SER A 181 0.18 8.55 -3.83
C SER A 181 0.88 7.22 -3.49
N GLN A 182 0.82 6.22 -4.39
CA GLN A 182 1.44 4.90 -4.21
C GLN A 182 2.95 4.98 -4.05
N VAL A 183 3.62 5.74 -4.92
CA VAL A 183 5.07 5.89 -4.89
C VAL A 183 5.55 6.52 -3.58
N VAL A 184 4.79 7.46 -3.02
CA VAL A 184 5.15 8.05 -1.72
C VAL A 184 4.97 7.04 -0.58
N GLN A 185 3.88 6.27 -0.58
CA GLN A 185 3.66 5.23 0.43
C GLN A 185 4.74 4.13 0.42
N SER A 186 5.16 3.67 -0.77
CA SER A 186 6.20 2.63 -0.87
C SER A 186 7.52 3.09 -0.24
N ARG A 187 7.89 4.36 -0.43
CA ARG A 187 9.06 4.97 0.20
C ARG A 187 8.95 5.05 1.72
N SER A 188 7.76 5.29 2.26
CA SER A 188 7.53 5.32 3.71
C SER A 188 7.71 3.96 4.38
N LEU A 189 7.52 2.86 3.65
CA LEU A 189 7.65 1.49 4.16
C LEU A 189 9.09 0.96 4.22
N ALA A 190 10.12 1.81 4.07
CA ALA A 190 11.54 1.46 4.17
C ALA A 190 12.02 0.28 3.27
N ALA A 191 11.23 -0.08 2.25
CA ALA A 191 11.61 -0.94 1.14
C ALA A 191 12.04 -0.06 -0.04
N THR A 192 13.09 0.73 0.15
CA THR A 192 13.50 1.77 -0.80
C THR A 192 13.86 1.21 -2.18
N GLU A 193 14.19 -0.08 -2.27
CA GLU A 193 14.47 -0.78 -3.52
C GLU A 193 13.21 -1.09 -4.35
N ILE A 194 12.02 -1.09 -3.74
CA ILE A 194 10.74 -1.37 -4.41
C ILE A 194 9.94 -0.06 -4.52
N SER A 195 10.31 0.76 -5.50
CA SER A 195 9.68 2.07 -5.72
C SER A 195 8.24 1.98 -6.22
N THR A 196 7.86 0.82 -6.77
CA THR A 196 6.58 0.49 -7.44
C THR A 196 6.33 1.12 -8.81
N ALA A 197 7.20 2.02 -9.29
CA ALA A 197 7.07 2.64 -10.61
C ALA A 197 8.42 2.99 -11.25
N MET A 198 9.29 3.70 -10.51
CA MET A 198 10.55 4.24 -11.03
C MET A 198 11.62 3.15 -11.16
N ALA A 199 11.90 2.71 -12.39
CA ALA A 199 12.82 1.60 -12.68
C ALA A 199 14.29 1.98 -12.88
N THR A 200 14.58 3.18 -13.40
CA THR A 200 15.93 3.57 -13.86
C THR A 200 17.00 3.40 -12.77
N ALA A 201 16.74 3.93 -11.57
CA ALA A 201 17.67 3.81 -10.45
C ALA A 201 17.86 2.34 -10.03
N ALA A 202 16.79 1.52 -10.05
CA ALA A 202 16.89 0.11 -9.70
C ALA A 202 17.73 -0.69 -10.72
N TRP A 203 17.61 -0.39 -12.02
CA TRP A 203 18.47 -0.98 -13.06
C TRP A 203 19.94 -0.66 -12.81
N VAL A 204 20.27 0.62 -12.62
CA VAL A 204 21.66 1.07 -12.41
C VAL A 204 22.21 0.48 -11.11
N ASP A 205 21.48 0.60 -10.01
CA ASP A 205 21.86 0.08 -8.70
C ASP A 205 22.11 -1.44 -8.71
N LEU A 206 21.34 -2.18 -9.52
CA LEU A 206 21.53 -3.61 -9.69
C LEU A 206 22.83 -3.92 -10.43
N MET A 207 23.12 -3.18 -11.52
CA MET A 207 24.31 -3.42 -12.34
C MET A 207 25.61 -3.06 -11.62
N ILE A 208 25.59 -2.06 -10.74
CA ILE A 208 26.79 -1.63 -9.98
C ILE A 208 26.92 -2.30 -8.61
N ASP A 209 26.01 -3.22 -8.24
CA ASP A 209 26.05 -3.88 -6.94
C ASP A 209 27.32 -4.75 -6.81
N ARG A 210 28.24 -4.36 -5.93
CA ARG A 210 29.47 -5.13 -5.64
C ARG A 210 29.20 -6.56 -5.18
N ARG A 211 28.01 -6.83 -4.61
CA ARG A 211 27.56 -8.13 -4.12
C ARG A 211 26.48 -8.73 -5.02
N LEU A 212 26.50 -8.43 -6.33
CA LEU A 212 25.50 -8.91 -7.29
C LEU A 212 25.35 -10.44 -7.29
N PHE A 213 26.47 -11.16 -7.28
CA PHE A 213 26.50 -12.63 -7.36
C PHE A 213 26.51 -13.34 -5.99
N VAL A 214 26.49 -12.59 -4.89
CA VAL A 214 26.41 -13.17 -3.54
C VAL A 214 24.99 -13.64 -3.28
N LEU A 215 24.84 -14.88 -2.78
CA LEU A 215 23.54 -15.50 -2.52
C LEU A 215 22.72 -14.71 -1.49
N ASP A 216 23.35 -14.26 -0.40
CA ASP A 216 22.71 -13.47 0.64
C ASP A 216 22.88 -11.96 0.40
N ASN A 217 22.03 -11.41 -0.46
CA ASN A 217 21.96 -9.97 -0.73
C ASN A 217 20.49 -9.55 -0.90
N ARG A 218 19.84 -9.21 0.22
CA ARG A 218 18.42 -8.86 0.24
C ARG A 218 18.07 -7.60 -0.57
N PRO A 219 18.83 -6.49 -0.52
CA PRO A 219 18.61 -5.34 -1.41
C PRO A 219 18.65 -5.71 -2.89
N ARG A 220 19.63 -6.51 -3.33
CA ARG A 220 19.71 -7.02 -4.71
C ARG A 220 18.47 -7.83 -5.08
N THR A 221 18.06 -8.76 -4.23
CA THR A 221 16.87 -9.58 -4.47
C THR A 221 15.60 -8.73 -4.60
N ARG A 222 15.44 -7.68 -3.78
CA ARG A 222 14.33 -6.73 -3.90
C ARG A 222 14.34 -6.00 -5.24
N ARG A 223 15.49 -5.48 -5.68
CA ARG A 223 15.63 -4.79 -6.98
C ARG A 223 15.29 -5.72 -8.15
N VAL A 224 15.84 -6.94 -8.15
CA VAL A 224 15.55 -7.94 -9.19
C VAL A 224 14.06 -8.27 -9.21
N ALA A 225 13.46 -8.56 -8.05
CA ALA A 225 12.04 -8.87 -7.95
C ALA A 225 11.16 -7.71 -8.41
N PHE A 226 11.50 -6.47 -8.04
CA PHE A 226 10.81 -5.25 -8.48
C PHE A 226 10.85 -5.09 -10.01
N LEU A 227 12.04 -5.22 -10.62
CA LEU A 227 12.21 -5.11 -12.06
C LEU A 227 11.46 -6.22 -12.81
N LEU A 228 11.55 -7.46 -12.35
CA LEU A 228 10.82 -8.59 -12.93
C LEU A 228 9.31 -8.42 -12.80
N ALA A 229 8.81 -7.95 -11.65
CA ALA A 229 7.40 -7.69 -11.44
C ALA A 229 6.87 -6.60 -12.39
N LEU A 230 7.63 -5.50 -12.56
CA LEU A 230 7.27 -4.42 -13.46
C LEU A 230 7.24 -4.89 -14.93
N VAL A 231 8.26 -5.63 -15.36
CA VAL A 231 8.36 -6.18 -16.73
C VAL A 231 7.26 -7.21 -16.99
N ALA A 232 7.01 -8.13 -16.06
CA ALA A 232 5.93 -9.11 -16.17
C ALA A 232 4.56 -8.40 -16.23
N GLY A 233 4.35 -7.37 -15.41
CA GLY A 233 3.16 -6.53 -15.46
C GLY A 233 2.98 -5.86 -16.82
N GLY A 234 4.04 -5.30 -17.38
CA GLY A 234 4.03 -4.71 -18.72
C GLY A 234 3.67 -5.71 -19.81
N PHE A 235 4.25 -6.91 -19.79
CA PHE A 235 3.92 -7.97 -20.76
C PHE A 235 2.47 -8.42 -20.66
N ILE A 236 1.97 -8.69 -19.44
CA ILE A 236 0.58 -9.08 -19.23
C ILE A 236 -0.37 -7.94 -19.59
N GLY A 237 -0.02 -6.70 -19.25
CA GLY A 237 -0.80 -5.52 -19.62
C GLY A 237 -0.90 -5.32 -21.12
N ALA A 238 0.21 -5.44 -21.85
CA ALA A 238 0.23 -5.36 -23.30
C ALA A 238 -0.57 -6.50 -23.96
N LEU A 239 -0.50 -7.72 -23.40
CA LEU A 239 -1.30 -8.86 -23.87
C LEU A 239 -2.79 -8.60 -23.66
N LEU A 240 -3.19 -8.19 -22.45
CA LEU A 240 -4.58 -7.86 -22.13
C LEU A 240 -5.10 -6.70 -22.97
N TYR A 241 -4.28 -5.67 -23.17
CA TYR A 241 -4.60 -4.55 -24.06
C TYR A 241 -4.92 -5.05 -25.48
N ARG A 242 -4.09 -5.95 -26.02
CA ARG A 242 -4.26 -6.51 -27.36
C ARG A 242 -5.48 -7.43 -27.48
N THR A 243 -5.79 -8.23 -26.46
CA THR A 243 -6.83 -9.28 -26.56
C THR A 243 -8.19 -8.87 -26.02
N ALA A 244 -8.23 -8.02 -25.00
CA ALA A 244 -9.44 -7.66 -24.25
C ALA A 244 -9.66 -6.14 -24.13
N GLY A 245 -8.69 -5.32 -24.55
CA GLY A 245 -8.76 -3.86 -24.52
C GLY A 245 -8.30 -3.24 -23.20
N SER A 246 -8.14 -1.91 -23.24
CA SER A 246 -7.60 -1.12 -22.12
C SER A 246 -8.42 -1.25 -20.83
N ALA A 247 -9.75 -1.17 -20.95
CA ALA A 247 -10.63 -1.23 -19.79
C ALA A 247 -10.52 -2.57 -19.04
N ALA A 248 -10.40 -3.69 -19.75
CA ALA A 248 -10.19 -5.00 -19.15
C ALA A 248 -8.84 -5.11 -18.46
N ALA A 249 -7.78 -4.58 -19.07
CA ALA A 249 -6.45 -4.54 -18.47
C ALA A 249 -6.42 -3.67 -17.19
N LEU A 250 -7.07 -2.50 -17.20
CA LEU A 250 -7.22 -1.66 -16.00
C LEU A 250 -8.06 -2.35 -14.92
N ALA A 251 -9.11 -3.10 -15.29
CA ALA A 251 -9.91 -3.87 -14.35
C ALA A 251 -9.07 -4.93 -13.62
N VAL A 252 -8.22 -5.67 -14.36
CA VAL A 252 -7.30 -6.67 -13.78
C VAL A 252 -6.30 -6.00 -12.84
N SER A 253 -5.74 -4.85 -13.23
CA SER A 253 -4.85 -4.07 -12.36
C SER A 253 -5.56 -3.58 -11.09
N GLY A 254 -6.80 -3.09 -11.22
CA GLY A 254 -7.66 -2.71 -10.09
C GLY A 254 -7.92 -3.87 -9.14
N ALA A 255 -8.21 -5.06 -9.66
CA ALA A 255 -8.41 -6.27 -8.86
C ALA A 255 -7.12 -6.67 -8.10
N GLY A 256 -5.95 -6.59 -8.75
CA GLY A 256 -4.67 -6.84 -8.08
C GLY A 256 -4.37 -5.84 -6.96
N LYS A 257 -4.68 -4.55 -7.16
CA LYS A 257 -4.59 -3.51 -6.13
C LYS A 257 -5.59 -3.70 -4.99
N ALA A 258 -6.82 -4.14 -5.29
CA ALA A 258 -7.81 -4.49 -4.28
C ALA A 258 -7.32 -5.65 -3.40
N LEU A 259 -6.75 -6.69 -4.03
CA LEU A 259 -6.13 -7.79 -3.31
C LEU A 259 -5.00 -7.30 -2.41
N ALA A 260 -4.09 -6.47 -2.92
CA ALA A 260 -3.01 -5.88 -2.11
C ALA A 260 -3.56 -5.07 -0.91
N SER A 261 -4.63 -4.30 -1.12
CA SER A 261 -5.31 -3.51 -0.08
C SER A 261 -5.86 -4.39 1.04
N VAL A 262 -6.50 -5.51 0.69
CA VAL A 262 -7.01 -6.49 1.65
C VAL A 262 -5.86 -7.16 2.39
N LEU A 263 -4.77 -7.50 1.69
CA LEU A 263 -3.60 -8.12 2.30
C LEU A 263 -2.93 -7.21 3.34
N TYR A 264 -2.96 -5.88 3.16
CA TYR A 264 -2.42 -4.93 4.15
C TYR A 264 -3.06 -5.04 5.54
N ILE A 265 -4.31 -5.52 5.63
CA ILE A 265 -5.00 -5.77 6.92
C ILE A 265 -4.23 -6.79 7.76
N PHE A 266 -3.58 -7.76 7.11
CA PHE A 266 -2.86 -8.84 7.77
C PHE A 266 -1.35 -8.57 7.93
N SER A 267 -0.87 -7.39 7.52
CA SER A 267 0.55 -7.05 7.60
C SER A 267 1.00 -6.85 9.05
N GLY A 268 2.06 -7.54 9.47
CA GLY A 268 2.56 -7.49 10.86
C GLY A 268 2.97 -6.08 11.34
N GLY A 269 2.61 -5.76 12.58
CA GLY A 269 2.94 -4.49 13.23
C GLY A 269 4.34 -4.51 13.86
N GLU A 270 4.95 -3.34 13.99
CA GLU A 270 6.18 -3.15 14.76
C GLU A 270 5.87 -3.33 16.25
N LYS A 271 6.52 -4.29 16.92
CA LYS A 271 6.31 -4.53 18.36
C LYS A 271 6.81 -3.30 19.12
N LYS A 272 5.98 -2.74 20.01
CA LYS A 272 6.42 -1.71 20.97
C LYS A 272 7.66 -2.22 21.70
N LYS A 273 8.79 -1.51 21.59
CA LYS A 273 9.95 -1.79 22.44
C LYS A 273 9.50 -1.55 23.88
N VAL A 274 9.38 -2.61 24.67
CA VAL A 274 9.25 -2.48 26.12
C VAL A 274 10.60 -1.95 26.58
N ASN A 275 10.64 -0.71 27.06
CA ASN A 275 11.85 -0.17 27.68
C ASN A 275 12.10 -0.96 28.98
N THR A 276 12.96 -1.97 28.91
CA THR A 276 13.52 -2.65 30.09
C THR A 276 14.70 -1.81 30.60
N SER A 277 14.38 -0.62 31.09
CA SER A 277 15.33 0.24 31.81
C SER A 277 14.62 0.74 33.05
N GLU A 278 14.50 -0.17 34.02
CA GLU A 278 14.36 0.08 35.46
C GLU A 278 14.41 -1.30 36.15
N VAL A 279 15.63 -1.81 36.35
CA VAL A 279 16.02 -2.70 37.46
C VAL A 279 17.38 -2.23 37.94
#